data_AF-A0A9X9QGI3-F1
#
_entry.id   AF-A0A9X9QGI3-F1
#
_cell.length_a   1.000
_cell.length_b   1.000
_cell.length_c   1.000
_cell.angle_alpha   90.00
_cell.angle_beta   90.00
_cell.angle_gamma   90.00
#
_symmetry.space_group_name_H-M   'P 1'
#
loop_
_entity.id
_entity.type
_entity.pdbx_description
1 polymer ?
#
loop_
_entity_poly.entity_id
_entity_poly.type
_entity_poly.pdbx_seq_one_letter_code
_entity_poly.pdbx_strand_id
1 'polypeptide(L)'
;MKTRREWAKAHLNWTYEDWTSILWTDETWVEDGRHSREWVTRITSQEYNVDCVGEKSKNRFGWMFWGCFAGPEKRPLFSLGGVGIH
;
A
#
# COMPACT_ATOMS: atom_id res chain seq x y z
N MET A 1 11.79 -23.17 -7.02
CA MET A 1 11.47 -22.99 -5.57
C MET A 1 12.69 -23.16 -4.64
N LYS A 2 13.94 -22.88 -5.06
CA LYS A 2 15.14 -23.04 -4.19
C LYS A 2 15.67 -21.72 -3.60
N THR A 3 15.44 -20.60 -4.28
CA THR A 3 16.06 -19.29 -3.99
C THR A 3 15.66 -18.68 -2.64
N ARG A 4 14.38 -18.74 -2.25
CA ARG A 4 13.92 -18.18 -0.96
C ARG A 4 14.53 -18.87 0.26
N ARG A 5 14.68 -20.20 0.20
CA ARG A 5 15.22 -21.01 1.31
C ARG A 5 16.71 -20.79 1.48
N GLU A 6 17.46 -20.71 0.39
CA GLU A 6 18.89 -20.45 0.40
C GLU A 6 19.19 -19.04 0.91
N TRP A 7 18.42 -18.03 0.46
CA TRP A 7 18.54 -16.66 0.95
C TRP A 7 18.27 -16.58 2.46
N ALA A 8 17.17 -17.17 2.95
CA ALA A 8 16.86 -17.16 4.39
C ALA A 8 17.93 -17.84 5.24
N LYS A 9 18.53 -18.94 4.75
CA LYS A 9 19.63 -19.63 5.46
C LYS A 9 20.90 -18.79 5.51
N ALA A 10 21.25 -18.12 4.41
CA ALA A 10 22.46 -17.30 4.33
C ALA A 10 22.39 -16.07 5.26
N HIS A 11 21.19 -15.55 5.51
CA HIS A 11 20.95 -14.33 6.29
C HIS A 11 20.42 -14.63 7.71
N LEU A 12 20.45 -15.90 8.15
CA LEU A 12 19.88 -16.32 9.43
C LEU A 12 20.57 -15.70 10.64
N ASN A 13 21.89 -15.47 10.54
CA ASN A 13 22.74 -14.96 11.61
C ASN A 13 23.05 -13.48 11.48
N TRP A 14 22.36 -12.75 10.60
CA TRP A 14 22.54 -11.32 10.46
C TRP A 14 22.09 -10.57 11.70
N THR A 15 22.91 -9.62 12.13
CA THR A 15 22.61 -8.77 13.28
C THR A 15 21.69 -7.62 12.88
N TYR A 16 21.20 -6.87 13.86
CA TYR A 16 20.40 -5.67 13.60
C TYR A 16 21.17 -4.66 12.74
N GLU A 17 22.47 -4.52 12.97
CA GLU A 17 23.36 -3.62 12.23
C GLU A 17 23.47 -4.03 10.76
N ASP A 18 23.55 -5.33 10.47
CA ASP A 18 23.54 -5.85 9.10
C ASP A 18 22.25 -5.44 8.36
N TRP A 19 21.10 -5.60 9.01
CA TRP A 19 19.79 -5.24 8.43
C TRP A 19 19.61 -3.73 8.22
N THR A 20 20.13 -2.92 9.15
CA THR A 20 20.01 -1.46 9.06
C THR A 20 20.96 -0.83 8.03
N SER A 21 22.04 -1.53 7.66
CA SER A 21 22.96 -1.09 6.60
C SER A 21 22.37 -1.18 5.18
N ILE A 22 21.29 -1.93 4.99
CA ILE A 22 20.69 -2.14 3.67
C ILE A 22 19.73 -1.02 3.32
N LEU A 23 19.86 -0.52 2.09
CA LEU A 23 18.87 0.34 1.44
C LEU A 23 17.79 -0.52 0.78
N TRP A 24 16.61 -0.54 1.37
CA TRP A 24 15.42 -1.17 0.82
C TRP A 24 14.72 -0.20 -0.12
N THR A 25 14.30 -0.68 -1.29
CA THR A 25 13.59 0.13 -2.30
C THR A 25 12.36 -0.64 -2.75
N ASP A 26 11.24 0.05 -2.97
CA ASP A 26 10.03 -0.56 -3.53
C ASP A 26 9.18 0.48 -4.28
N GLU A 27 8.26 -0.03 -5.08
CA GLU A 27 7.25 0.76 -5.77
C GLU A 27 5.87 0.43 -5.22
N THR A 28 5.05 1.46 -4.96
CA THR A 28 3.69 1.27 -4.46
C THR A 28 2.71 2.14 -5.21
N TRP A 29 1.54 1.56 -5.47
CA TRP A 29 0.41 2.23 -6.08
C TRP A 29 -0.56 2.67 -4.99
N VAL A 30 -0.92 3.96 -5.00
CA VAL A 30 -1.87 4.54 -4.06
C VAL A 30 -3.07 5.05 -4.85
N GLU A 31 -4.25 4.50 -4.55
CA GLU A 31 -5.52 4.92 -5.16
C GLU A 31 -6.20 6.03 -4.35
N ASP A 32 -6.90 6.92 -5.05
CA ASP A 32 -7.88 7.80 -4.44
C ASP A 32 -9.18 7.05 -4.12
N GLY A 33 -9.79 7.37 -2.98
CA GLY A 33 -11.08 6.83 -2.54
C GLY A 33 -11.08 6.16 -1.17
N ARG A 34 -12.27 5.67 -0.76
CA ARG A 34 -12.46 5.04 0.55
C ARG A 34 -11.84 3.64 0.58
N HIS A 35 -10.83 3.47 1.42
CA HIS A 35 -10.14 2.19 1.64
C HIS A 35 -10.97 1.20 2.48
N SER A 36 -11.88 1.70 3.33
CA SER A 36 -12.67 0.89 4.25
C SER A 36 -14.17 0.96 3.97
N ARG A 37 -14.88 -0.11 4.35
CA ARG A 37 -16.35 -0.11 4.41
C ARG A 37 -16.78 0.76 5.59
N GLU A 38 -17.74 1.65 5.33
CA GLU A 38 -18.41 2.42 6.37
C GLU A 38 -19.63 1.62 6.88
N TRP A 39 -19.77 1.51 8.20
CA TRP A 39 -20.93 0.86 8.81
C TRP A 39 -22.02 1.91 9.04
N VAL A 40 -23.19 1.70 8.44
CA VAL A 40 -24.35 2.58 8.60
C VAL A 40 -25.49 1.81 9.27
N THR A 41 -26.11 2.41 10.28
CA THR A 41 -27.32 1.89 10.92
C THR A 41 -28.54 2.41 10.16
N ARG A 42 -29.40 1.51 9.66
CA ARG A 42 -30.61 1.86 8.88
C ARG A 42 -31.76 0.88 9.15
N ILE A 43 -32.99 1.30 8.90
CA ILE A 43 -34.14 0.39 8.80
C ILE A 43 -34.23 -0.22 7.38
N THR A 44 -34.92 -1.36 7.22
CA THR A 44 -34.95 -2.15 5.97
C THR A 44 -35.40 -1.33 4.74
N SER A 45 -36.26 -0.32 4.92
CA SER A 45 -36.74 0.53 3.83
C SER A 45 -35.78 1.65 3.39
N GLN A 46 -34.67 1.86 4.11
CA GLN A 46 -33.73 2.97 3.88
C GLN A 46 -32.44 2.53 3.15
N GLU A 47 -32.41 1.32 2.60
CA GLU A 47 -31.19 0.76 1.99
C GLU A 47 -30.64 1.54 0.80
N TYR A 48 -31.48 2.31 0.11
CA TYR A 48 -31.08 3.20 -0.98
C TYR A 48 -31.13 4.69 -0.60
N ASN A 49 -31.27 5.02 0.68
CA ASN A 49 -31.12 6.41 1.10
C ASN A 49 -29.68 6.87 0.75
N VAL A 50 -29.55 8.09 0.22
CA VAL A 50 -28.26 8.70 -0.12
C VAL A 50 -27.31 8.73 1.08
N ASP A 51 -27.85 8.83 2.30
CA ASP A 51 -27.06 8.77 3.55
C ASP A 51 -26.54 7.37 3.89
N CYS A 52 -27.14 6.33 3.29
CA CYS A 52 -26.85 4.92 3.54
C CYS A 52 -26.05 4.25 2.41
N VAL A 53 -25.79 4.95 1.30
CA VAL A 53 -25.09 4.44 0.12
C VAL A 53 -23.86 5.30 -0.14
N GLY A 54 -22.68 4.71 0.02
CA GLY A 54 -21.43 5.34 -0.42
C GLY A 54 -21.32 5.34 -1.94
N GLU A 55 -21.03 6.50 -2.52
CA GLU A 55 -20.75 6.61 -3.96
C GLU A 55 -19.53 5.77 -4.32
N LYS A 56 -19.67 4.91 -5.34
CA LYS A 56 -18.55 4.17 -5.92
C LYS A 56 -18.11 4.91 -7.17
N SER A 57 -16.98 5.61 -7.10
CA SER A 57 -16.33 6.12 -8.30
C SER A 57 -15.87 4.95 -9.19
N LYS A 58 -16.26 4.99 -10.47
CA LYS A 58 -15.86 3.98 -11.46
C LYS A 58 -14.43 4.19 -11.96
N ASN A 59 -14.00 5.44 -12.08
CA ASN A 59 -12.62 5.81 -12.37
C ASN A 59 -11.91 6.08 -11.06
N ARG A 60 -11.06 5.16 -10.64
CA ARG A 60 -10.08 5.44 -9.59
C ARG A 60 -8.87 6.08 -10.26
N PHE A 61 -8.47 7.22 -9.75
CA PHE A 61 -7.18 7.79 -10.10
C PHE A 61 -6.18 7.30 -9.07
N GLY A 62 -5.00 6.91 -9.50
CA GLY A 62 -3.95 6.50 -8.58
C GLY A 62 -2.61 7.08 -8.98
N TRP A 63 -1.72 7.10 -8.01
CA TRP A 63 -0.35 7.57 -8.15
C TRP A 63 0.59 6.41 -7.89
N MET A 64 1.60 6.29 -8.75
CA MET A 64 2.73 5.42 -8.49
C MET A 64 3.78 6.19 -7.70
N PHE A 65 4.29 5.57 -6.64
CA PHE A 65 5.40 6.08 -5.87
C PHE A 65 6.54 5.08 -5.87
N TRP A 66 7.76 5.56 -6.04
CA TRP A 66 8.98 4.83 -5.71
C TRP A 66 9.53 5.40 -4.40
N GLY A 67 9.93 4.53 -3.48
CA GLY A 67 10.50 4.96 -2.21
C GLY A 67 11.61 4.04 -1.74
N CYS A 68 12.42 4.56 -0.83
CA CYS A 68 13.43 3.74 -0.15
C CYS A 68 13.54 4.07 1.34
N PHE A 69 14.15 3.17 2.10
CA PHE A 69 14.47 3.35 3.51
C PHE A 69 15.67 2.48 3.90
N ALA A 70 16.40 2.87 4.95
CA ALA A 70 17.49 2.07 5.49
C ALA A 70 17.41 2.10 7.02
N GLY A 71 17.36 0.92 7.64
CA GLY A 71 17.13 0.81 9.08
C GLY A 71 15.90 1.61 9.54
N PRO A 72 16.01 2.44 10.59
CA PRO A 72 14.89 3.25 11.09
C PRO A 72 14.64 4.53 10.27
N GLU A 73 15.50 4.86 9.30
CA GLU A 73 15.46 6.13 8.58
C GLU A 73 14.72 6.01 7.24
N LYS A 74 13.76 6.92 7.03
CA LYS A 74 13.12 7.10 5.72
C LYS A 74 14.08 7.82 4.77
N ARG A 75 14.09 7.41 3.52
CA ARG A 75 14.88 8.01 2.43
C ARG A 75 13.90 8.66 1.42
N PRO A 76 14.36 9.19 0.27
CA PRO A 76 13.48 9.87 -0.67
C PRO A 76 12.27 9.05 -1.11
N LEU A 77 11.17 9.76 -1.32
CA LEU A 77 9.95 9.26 -1.93
C LEU A 77 9.69 10.09 -3.19
N PHE A 78 9.59 9.43 -4.33
CA PHE A 78 9.36 10.05 -5.64
C PHE A 78 8.02 9.59 -6.20
N SER A 79 7.19 10.54 -6.65
CA SER A 79 6.02 10.20 -7.45
C SER A 79 6.47 9.97 -8.90
N LEU A 80 6.06 8.84 -9.47
CA LEU A 80 6.31 8.48 -10.86
C LEU A 80 5.19 8.96 -11.79
N GLY A 81 4.23 9.72 -11.27
CA GLY A 81 3.07 10.24 -11.98
C GLY A 81 1.77 9.50 -11.64
N GLY A 82 0.65 10.14 -11.97
CA GLY A 82 -0.69 9.58 -11.79
C GLY A 82 -1.27 9.09 -13.11
N VAL A 83 -1.84 7.90 -13.11
CA VAL A 83 -2.53 7.30 -14.28
C VAL A 83 -3.93 6.89 -13.85
N GLY A 84 -4.94 7.27 -14.63
CA GLY A 84 -6.30 6.79 -14.42
C GLY A 84 -6.39 5.31 -14.81
N ILE A 85 -6.94 4.48 -13.93
CA ILE A 85 -7.34 3.12 -14.31
C ILE A 85 -8.69 3.22 -15.04
N HIS A 86 -8.67 2.90 -16.33
CA HIS A 86 -9.84 2.81 -17.22
C HIS A 86 -10.54 1.46 -17.09
#